data_AF-A0AA46S1V1-F1
#
_entry.id   AF-A0AA46S1V1-F1
#
_cell.length_a   1.000
_cell.length_b   1.000
_cell.length_c   1.000
_cell.angle_alpha   90.00
_cell.angle_beta   90.00
_cell.angle_gamma   90.00
#
_symmetry.space_group_name_H-M   'P 1'
#
loop_
_entity.id
_entity.type
_entity.pdbx_description
1 polymer ?
#
loop_
_entity_poly.entity_id
_entity_poly.type
_entity_poly.pdbx_seq_one_letter_code
_entity_poly.pdbx_strand_id
1 'polypeptide(L)'
;MINFIKRLFSNKNNQDNLKKEIDSYSYECLFAKFLDDELDRVDYFLLDKKEIILKHFKREIDLNKSDNYLTKEEKEEIGIDKQIRVTKDLIQIFNLLKIKGEDPKQLLSELYHRIHFKISKIKELEKLKYLGLNKVLLKSSKDERTCKWCLDIEKEIIDITEVDLIKLIDNNCKCRYNRSHISAKISIIN
;
A
#
# COMPACT_ATOMS: atom_id res chain seq x y z
N MET A 1 45.24 19.02 12.48
CA MET A 1 44.10 18.20 12.93
C MET A 1 43.06 19.14 13.52
N ILE A 2 41.76 18.91 13.25
CA ILE A 2 40.61 19.74 13.68
C ILE A 2 40.39 21.02 12.83
N ASN A 3 39.84 20.89 11.63
CA ASN A 3 38.95 21.91 11.03
C ASN A 3 38.11 21.42 9.83
N PHE A 4 38.15 20.12 9.48
CA PHE A 4 37.37 19.60 8.35
C PHE A 4 35.97 19.09 8.72
N ILE A 5 35.66 18.91 10.01
CA ILE A 5 34.39 18.32 10.48
C ILE A 5 33.27 19.38 10.65
N LYS A 6 33.58 20.67 10.69
CA LYS A 6 32.56 21.72 10.86
C LYS A 6 31.73 22.04 9.62
N ARG A 7 32.09 21.51 8.44
CA ARG A 7 31.40 21.82 7.17
C ARG A 7 30.26 20.86 6.81
N LEU A 8 30.07 19.78 7.59
CA LEU A 8 28.98 18.81 7.40
C LEU A 8 27.67 19.18 8.15
N PHE A 9 27.65 20.27 8.92
CA PHE A 9 26.48 20.66 9.74
C PHE A 9 25.88 22.03 9.39
N SER A 10 26.19 22.58 8.21
CA SER A 10 25.60 23.88 7.79
C SER A 10 24.26 23.76 7.04
N ASN A 11 23.73 22.54 6.84
CA ASN A 11 22.44 22.31 6.18
C ASN A 11 21.27 21.95 7.11
N LYS A 12 21.40 22.18 8.43
CA LYS A 12 20.29 21.93 9.37
C LYS A 12 19.01 22.70 9.04
N ASN A 13 19.13 23.94 8.53
CA ASN A 13 17.95 24.79 8.27
C ASN A 13 17.11 24.33 7.06
N ASN A 14 17.70 23.69 6.04
CA ASN A 14 16.93 23.10 4.93
C ASN A 14 16.39 21.72 5.30
N GLN A 15 17.10 20.97 6.13
CA GLN A 15 16.69 19.65 6.60
C GLN A 15 15.49 19.71 7.56
N ASP A 16 15.43 20.71 8.44
CA ASP A 16 14.31 20.90 9.37
C ASP A 16 13.04 21.40 8.67
N ASN A 17 13.17 22.16 7.57
CA ASN A 17 12.03 22.59 6.75
C ASN A 17 11.48 21.47 5.87
N LEU A 18 12.33 20.61 5.30
CA LEU A 18 11.89 19.42 4.55
C LEU A 18 11.25 18.36 5.47
N LYS A 19 11.76 18.21 6.69
CA LYS A 19 11.18 17.32 7.71
C LYS A 19 9.75 17.77 8.06
N LYS A 20 9.49 19.08 8.11
CA LYS A 20 8.15 19.65 8.30
C LYS A 20 7.22 19.44 7.10
N GLU A 21 7.72 19.42 5.86
CA GLU A 21 6.89 19.13 4.68
C GLU A 21 6.55 17.65 4.53
N ILE A 22 7.49 16.74 4.84
CA ILE A 22 7.27 15.28 4.84
C ILE A 22 6.39 14.85 6.02
N ASP A 23 6.50 15.51 7.19
CA ASP A 23 5.55 15.36 8.31
C ASP A 23 4.21 16.08 8.07
N SER A 24 4.01 16.82 6.96
CA SER A 24 2.81 17.66 6.80
C SER A 24 1.52 16.88 6.54
N TYR A 25 1.64 15.63 6.06
CA TYR A 25 0.49 14.73 5.95
C TYR A 25 0.62 13.60 6.96
N SER A 26 -0.30 13.60 7.93
CA SER A 26 -0.43 12.47 8.85
C SER A 26 -0.70 11.19 8.06
N TYR A 27 -0.31 10.03 8.61
CA TYR A 27 -0.55 8.73 7.97
C TYR A 27 -2.02 8.56 7.61
N GLU A 28 -2.92 9.07 8.46
CA GLU A 28 -4.36 9.05 8.27
C GLU A 28 -4.80 9.83 7.04
N CYS A 29 -4.20 10.99 6.76
CA CYS A 29 -4.53 11.79 5.58
C CYS A 29 -4.06 11.11 4.29
N LEU A 30 -2.83 10.57 4.28
CA LEU A 30 -2.34 9.76 3.16
C LEU A 30 -3.19 8.52 2.94
N PHE A 31 -3.60 7.85 4.02
CA PHE A 31 -4.44 6.66 3.95
C PHE A 31 -5.80 6.98 3.34
N ALA A 32 -6.45 8.05 3.80
CA ALA A 32 -7.73 8.48 3.24
C ALA A 32 -7.63 8.85 1.75
N LYS A 33 -6.54 9.52 1.35
CA LYS A 33 -6.27 9.87 -0.04
C LYS A 33 -6.07 8.62 -0.92
N PHE A 34 -5.19 7.71 -0.51
CA PHE A 34 -4.94 6.50 -1.30
C PHE A 34 -6.09 5.50 -1.27
N LEU A 35 -6.98 5.58 -0.27
CA LEU A 35 -8.22 4.83 -0.29
C LEU A 35 -9.10 5.26 -1.48
N ASP A 36 -9.21 6.57 -1.77
CA ASP A 36 -9.94 7.04 -2.95
C ASP A 36 -9.35 6.48 -4.24
N ASP A 37 -8.03 6.65 -4.42
CA ASP A 37 -7.34 6.18 -5.63
C ASP A 37 -7.50 4.67 -5.86
N GLU A 38 -7.46 3.85 -4.79
CA GLU A 38 -7.63 2.40 -4.91
C GLU A 38 -9.08 1.98 -5.10
N LEU A 39 -10.05 2.69 -4.51
CA LEU A 39 -11.48 2.44 -4.72
C LEU A 39 -11.88 2.76 -6.16
N ASP A 40 -11.35 3.82 -6.75
CA ASP A 40 -11.59 4.16 -8.17
C ASP A 40 -10.97 3.15 -9.14
N ARG A 41 -9.92 2.45 -8.70
CA ARG A 41 -9.20 1.46 -9.51
C ARG A 41 -9.89 0.09 -9.54
N VAL A 42 -10.68 -0.24 -8.53
CA VAL A 42 -11.30 -1.57 -8.39
C VAL A 42 -12.81 -1.47 -8.50
N ASP A 43 -13.45 -2.40 -9.21
CA ASP A 43 -14.88 -2.33 -9.54
C ASP A 43 -15.79 -3.13 -8.59
N TYR A 44 -15.21 -3.72 -7.53
CA TYR A 44 -15.92 -4.60 -6.61
C TYR A 44 -16.28 -3.95 -5.26
N PHE A 45 -15.70 -2.81 -4.89
CA PHE A 45 -16.18 -2.01 -3.76
C PHE A 45 -17.19 -0.97 -4.22
N LEU A 46 -18.16 -0.68 -3.36
CA LEU A 46 -19.10 0.42 -3.59
C LEU A 46 -18.49 1.74 -3.12
N LEU A 47 -18.35 2.71 -4.03
CA LEU A 47 -17.70 4.00 -3.75
C LEU A 47 -18.43 4.80 -2.64
N ASP A 48 -19.76 4.71 -2.57
CA ASP A 48 -20.58 5.35 -1.53
C ASP A 48 -20.36 4.76 -0.13
N LYS A 49 -19.65 3.64 -0.02
CA LYS A 49 -19.33 2.95 1.25
C LYS A 49 -17.95 3.28 1.79
N LYS A 50 -17.21 4.20 1.16
CA LYS A 50 -15.87 4.64 1.58
C LYS A 50 -15.78 4.93 3.08
N GLU A 51 -16.72 5.69 3.63
CA GLU A 51 -16.68 6.08 5.04
C GLU A 51 -16.72 4.86 5.98
N ILE A 52 -17.55 3.86 5.64
CA ILE A 52 -17.67 2.63 6.42
C ILE A 52 -16.37 1.82 6.34
N ILE A 53 -15.77 1.73 5.14
CA ILE A 53 -14.47 1.09 4.93
C ILE A 53 -13.38 1.79 5.75
N LEU A 54 -13.37 3.12 5.76
CA LEU A 54 -12.40 3.90 6.52
C LEU A 54 -12.56 3.70 8.03
N LYS A 55 -13.80 3.71 8.55
CA LYS A 55 -14.09 3.40 9.96
C LYS A 55 -13.60 2.01 10.34
N HIS A 56 -13.73 1.03 9.44
CA HIS A 56 -13.20 -0.31 9.66
C HIS A 56 -11.68 -0.30 9.81
N PHE A 57 -10.96 0.34 8.89
CA PHE A 57 -9.50 0.40 8.95
C PHE A 57 -8.96 1.20 10.13
N LYS A 58 -9.72 2.20 10.61
CA LYS A 58 -9.45 2.92 11.85
C LYS A 58 -9.82 2.14 13.12
N ARG A 59 -10.38 0.93 12.97
CA ARG A 59 -10.86 0.08 14.08
C ARG A 59 -11.98 0.70 14.90
N GLU A 60 -12.71 1.66 14.32
CA GLU A 60 -13.91 2.23 14.92
C GLU A 60 -15.08 1.25 14.83
N ILE A 61 -15.11 0.42 13.78
CA ILE A 61 -16.03 -0.70 13.58
C ILE A 61 -15.26 -1.94 13.12
N ASP A 62 -15.80 -3.14 13.33
CA ASP A 62 -15.23 -4.38 12.77
C ASP A 62 -16.23 -5.05 11.84
N LEU A 63 -16.10 -4.81 10.53
CA LEU A 63 -16.96 -5.44 9.53
C LEU A 63 -16.82 -6.96 9.55
N ASN A 64 -15.72 -7.54 10.04
CA ASN A 64 -15.53 -8.99 10.08
C ASN A 64 -16.21 -9.65 11.29
N LYS A 65 -16.72 -8.88 12.24
CA LYS A 65 -17.31 -9.35 13.50
C LYS A 65 -18.62 -8.63 13.79
N SER A 66 -19.71 -9.36 13.67
CA SER A 66 -21.03 -8.97 14.17
C SER A 66 -21.81 -10.24 14.51
N ASP A 67 -22.96 -10.13 15.17
CA ASP A 67 -23.83 -11.30 15.40
C ASP A 67 -24.64 -11.66 14.14
N ASN A 68 -24.58 -10.83 13.09
CA ASN A 68 -25.37 -10.94 11.88
C ASN A 68 -24.57 -11.56 10.74
N TYR A 69 -24.44 -12.88 10.74
CA TYR A 69 -23.75 -13.64 9.68
C TYR A 69 -24.67 -14.01 8.53
N LEU A 70 -24.08 -14.16 7.34
CA LEU A 70 -24.78 -14.77 6.23
C LEU A 70 -25.06 -16.25 6.49
N THR A 71 -26.26 -16.69 6.10
CA THR A 71 -26.62 -18.11 6.07
C THR A 71 -25.91 -18.82 4.92
N LYS A 72 -26.05 -20.15 4.84
CA LYS A 72 -25.48 -20.92 3.72
C LYS A 72 -26.18 -20.61 2.41
N GLU A 73 -27.50 -20.40 2.46
CA GLU A 73 -28.35 -20.06 1.33
C GLU A 73 -27.97 -18.68 0.78
N GLU A 74 -27.86 -17.67 1.66
CA GLU A 74 -27.45 -16.33 1.24
C GLU A 74 -26.04 -16.32 0.60
N LYS A 75 -25.11 -17.14 1.11
CA LYS A 75 -23.77 -17.31 0.50
C LYS A 75 -23.81 -17.99 -0.87
N GLU A 76 -24.70 -18.95 -1.05
CA GLU A 76 -24.89 -19.63 -2.33
C GLU A 76 -25.46 -18.69 -3.39
N GLU A 77 -26.45 -17.88 -3.02
CA GLU A 77 -27.07 -16.89 -3.90
C GLU A 77 -26.07 -15.85 -4.44
N ILE A 78 -25.18 -15.37 -3.58
CA ILE A 78 -24.12 -14.41 -3.96
C ILE A 78 -22.86 -15.11 -4.54
N GLY A 79 -22.82 -16.44 -4.51
CA GLY A 79 -21.74 -17.25 -5.06
C GLY A 79 -20.41 -17.13 -4.31
N ILE A 80 -20.47 -17.08 -2.98
CA ILE A 80 -19.32 -17.09 -2.08
C ILE A 80 -19.20 -18.46 -1.40
N ASP A 81 -17.99 -18.84 -0.98
CA ASP A 81 -17.78 -20.12 -0.31
C ASP A 81 -18.67 -20.28 0.95
N LYS A 82 -19.44 -21.38 0.99
CA LYS A 82 -20.35 -21.69 2.09
C LYS A 82 -19.60 -21.95 3.41
N GLN A 83 -18.31 -22.26 3.38
CA GLN A 83 -17.50 -22.53 4.58
C GLN A 83 -17.00 -21.25 5.25
N ILE A 84 -16.83 -20.16 4.51
CA ILE A 84 -16.34 -18.91 5.10
C ILE A 84 -17.42 -18.23 5.93
N ARG A 85 -17.01 -17.70 7.08
CA ARG A 85 -17.88 -16.95 7.99
C ARG A 85 -17.85 -15.49 7.61
N VAL A 86 -18.93 -14.99 7.01
CA VAL A 86 -19.04 -13.62 6.48
C VAL A 86 -20.23 -12.92 7.13
N THR A 87 -20.04 -11.69 7.59
CA THR A 87 -21.10 -10.86 8.17
C THR A 87 -21.92 -10.20 7.06
N LYS A 88 -23.18 -9.86 7.34
CA LYS A 88 -23.99 -9.07 6.40
C LYS A 88 -23.41 -7.66 6.21
N ASP A 89 -22.84 -7.09 7.27
CA ASP A 89 -22.23 -5.75 7.25
C ASP A 89 -21.03 -5.68 6.30
N LEU A 90 -20.19 -6.73 6.28
CA LEU A 90 -19.07 -6.83 5.33
C LEU A 90 -19.55 -6.89 3.88
N ILE A 91 -20.67 -7.54 3.63
CA ILE A 91 -21.17 -7.69 2.25
C ILE A 91 -21.75 -6.39 1.70
N GLN A 92 -22.30 -5.54 2.56
CA GLN A 92 -22.88 -4.26 2.15
C GLN A 92 -21.89 -3.26 1.57
N ILE A 93 -20.58 -3.49 1.69
CA ILE A 93 -19.54 -2.64 1.09
C ILE A 93 -19.13 -3.08 -0.33
N PHE A 94 -19.67 -4.20 -0.83
CA PHE A 94 -19.29 -4.78 -2.11
C PHE A 94 -20.39 -4.70 -3.17
N ASN A 95 -19.97 -4.61 -4.44
CA ASN A 95 -20.80 -4.95 -5.57
C ASN A 95 -20.88 -6.49 -5.69
N LEU A 96 -22.00 -7.06 -5.28
CA LEU A 96 -22.23 -8.51 -5.23
C LEU A 96 -21.97 -9.23 -6.56
N LEU A 97 -22.21 -8.56 -7.70
CA LEU A 97 -21.99 -9.14 -9.04
C LEU A 97 -20.51 -9.34 -9.37
N LYS A 98 -19.60 -8.67 -8.63
CA LYS A 98 -18.17 -8.60 -8.92
C LYS A 98 -17.31 -9.41 -7.96
N ILE A 99 -17.88 -9.96 -6.89
CA ILE A 99 -17.15 -10.71 -5.86
C ILE A 99 -17.44 -12.22 -5.88
N LYS A 100 -18.14 -12.72 -6.91
CA LYS A 100 -18.47 -14.14 -7.04
C LYS A 100 -17.18 -14.98 -7.07
N GLY A 101 -17.10 -15.96 -6.17
CA GLY A 101 -15.94 -16.84 -6.03
C GLY A 101 -14.76 -16.25 -5.25
N GLU A 102 -14.86 -15.00 -4.78
CA GLU A 102 -13.84 -14.37 -3.95
C GLU A 102 -14.20 -14.44 -2.45
N ASP A 103 -13.19 -14.34 -1.58
CA ASP A 103 -13.39 -14.17 -0.14
C ASP A 103 -13.48 -12.66 0.21
N PRO A 104 -14.63 -12.14 0.66
CA PRO A 104 -14.80 -10.73 1.02
C PRO A 104 -13.82 -10.24 2.08
N LYS A 105 -13.45 -11.10 3.03
CA LYS A 105 -12.48 -10.73 4.07
C LYS A 105 -11.10 -10.53 3.46
N GLN A 106 -10.76 -11.40 2.52
CA GLN A 106 -9.51 -11.33 1.80
C GLN A 106 -9.45 -10.06 0.93
N LEU A 107 -10.52 -9.76 0.19
CA LEU A 107 -10.62 -8.53 -0.62
C LEU A 107 -10.46 -7.26 0.24
N LEU A 108 -11.11 -7.19 1.40
CA LEU A 108 -10.99 -6.06 2.33
C LEU A 108 -9.57 -5.94 2.90
N SER A 109 -8.94 -7.06 3.24
CA SER A 109 -7.54 -7.12 3.69
C SER A 109 -6.57 -6.68 2.59
N GLU A 110 -6.81 -7.09 1.35
CA GLU A 110 -6.00 -6.69 0.19
C GLU A 110 -6.05 -5.19 -0.06
N LEU A 111 -7.23 -4.57 0.01
CA LEU A 111 -7.37 -3.11 -0.08
C LEU A 111 -6.53 -2.40 0.98
N TYR A 112 -6.63 -2.82 2.24
CA TYR A 112 -5.81 -2.28 3.32
C TYR A 112 -4.31 -2.41 3.00
N HIS A 113 -3.88 -3.59 2.57
CA HIS A 113 -2.48 -3.85 2.27
C HIS A 113 -1.98 -3.05 1.06
N ARG A 114 -2.76 -2.88 -0.01
CA ARG A 114 -2.42 -2.03 -1.16
C ARG A 114 -2.05 -0.63 -0.69
N ILE A 115 -2.92 -0.02 0.10
CA ILE A 115 -2.75 1.34 0.62
C ILE A 115 -1.53 1.39 1.57
N HIS A 116 -1.47 0.47 2.54
CA HIS A 116 -0.42 0.45 3.55
C HIS A 116 0.97 0.29 2.93
N PHE A 117 1.15 -0.66 2.01
CA PHE A 117 2.45 -0.88 1.35
C PHE A 117 2.82 0.26 0.40
N LYS A 118 1.85 0.95 -0.21
CA LYS A 118 2.09 2.15 -1.02
C LYS A 118 2.61 3.29 -0.14
N ILE A 119 1.94 3.59 0.98
CA ILE A 119 2.38 4.62 1.94
C ILE A 119 3.78 4.30 2.48
N SER A 120 4.02 3.05 2.86
CA SER A 120 5.32 2.61 3.36
C SER A 120 6.45 2.90 2.35
N LYS A 121 6.22 2.58 1.07
CA LYS A 121 7.18 2.86 -0.02
C LYS A 121 7.38 4.36 -0.25
N ILE A 122 6.33 5.16 -0.20
CA ILE A 122 6.45 6.62 -0.35
C ILE A 122 7.34 7.20 0.74
N LYS A 123 7.07 6.84 2.00
CA LYS A 123 7.90 7.29 3.14
C LYS A 123 9.34 6.81 3.03
N GLU A 124 9.56 5.58 2.57
CA GLU A 124 10.90 5.05 2.34
C GLU A 124 11.63 5.81 1.22
N LEU A 125 10.95 6.11 0.11
CA LEU A 125 11.52 6.91 -0.99
C LEU A 125 11.88 8.32 -0.55
N GLU A 126 11.01 8.99 0.20
CA GLU A 126 11.27 10.33 0.75
C GLU A 126 12.50 10.32 1.66
N LYS A 127 12.60 9.33 2.54
CA LYS A 127 13.76 9.13 3.40
C LYS A 127 15.05 8.92 2.59
N LEU A 128 15.00 8.09 1.55
CA LEU A 128 16.16 7.82 0.70
C LEU A 128 16.61 9.07 -0.06
N LYS A 129 15.66 9.82 -0.65
CA LYS A 129 15.93 11.10 -1.32
C LYS A 129 16.57 12.11 -0.36
N TYR A 130 16.05 12.22 0.86
CA TYR A 130 16.61 13.08 1.90
C TYR A 130 18.07 12.73 2.25
N LEU A 131 18.41 11.43 2.24
CA LEU A 131 19.77 10.93 2.48
C LEU A 131 20.68 11.04 1.24
N GLY A 132 20.19 11.53 0.11
CA GLY A 132 20.94 11.58 -1.16
C GLY A 132 21.14 10.20 -1.81
N LEU A 133 20.36 9.20 -1.41
CA LEU A 133 20.43 7.83 -1.92
C LEU A 133 19.45 7.66 -3.08
N ASN A 134 19.91 7.99 -4.29
CA ASN A 134 19.03 8.07 -5.47
C ASN A 134 18.92 6.75 -6.25
N LYS A 135 19.84 5.81 -6.06
CA LYS A 135 19.83 4.52 -6.76
C LYS A 135 19.30 3.43 -5.85
N VAL A 136 18.26 2.73 -6.28
CA VAL A 136 17.57 1.72 -5.48
C VAL A 136 17.34 0.43 -6.26
N LEU A 137 17.07 -0.65 -5.53
CA LEU A 137 16.59 -1.93 -6.02
C LEU A 137 15.20 -2.18 -5.43
N LEU A 138 14.26 -2.68 -6.23
CA LEU A 138 12.95 -3.10 -5.75
C LEU A 138 12.95 -4.62 -5.48
N LYS A 139 13.11 -5.03 -4.22
CA LYS A 139 13.27 -6.45 -3.86
C LYS A 139 11.93 -7.13 -3.63
N SER A 140 11.66 -8.20 -4.39
CA SER A 140 10.40 -8.95 -4.30
C SER A 140 10.38 -9.94 -3.13
N SER A 141 9.19 -10.42 -2.74
CA SER A 141 9.04 -11.43 -1.68
C SER A 141 9.37 -12.86 -2.15
N LYS A 142 9.41 -13.09 -3.47
CA LYS A 142 9.79 -14.37 -4.12
C LYS A 142 8.95 -15.60 -3.72
N ASP A 143 7.71 -15.39 -3.31
CA ASP A 143 6.76 -16.47 -3.06
C ASP A 143 5.76 -16.64 -4.21
N GLU A 144 4.87 -17.62 -4.11
CA GLU A 144 3.87 -17.99 -5.13
C GLU A 144 2.92 -16.85 -5.52
N ARG A 145 2.80 -15.84 -4.66
CA ARG A 145 1.95 -14.65 -4.86
C ARG A 145 2.71 -13.51 -5.57
N THR A 146 3.98 -13.72 -5.94
CA THR A 146 4.81 -12.70 -6.59
C THR A 146 4.63 -12.77 -8.11
N CYS A 147 4.18 -11.67 -8.73
CA CYS A 147 4.00 -11.63 -10.18
C CYS A 147 5.34 -11.55 -10.92
N LYS A 148 5.35 -12.00 -12.19
CA LYS A 148 6.55 -12.01 -13.05
C LYS A 148 7.26 -10.65 -13.11
N TRP A 149 6.52 -9.56 -13.28
CA TRP A 149 7.12 -8.22 -13.34
C TRP A 149 7.92 -7.88 -12.07
N CYS A 150 7.42 -8.24 -10.88
CA CYS A 150 8.14 -8.02 -9.63
C CYS A 150 9.45 -8.82 -9.54
N LEU A 151 9.50 -10.02 -10.15
CA LEU A 151 10.72 -10.84 -10.19
C LEU A 151 11.75 -10.28 -11.19
N ASP A 152 11.28 -9.71 -12.29
CA ASP A 152 12.13 -9.17 -13.35
C ASP A 152 12.75 -7.83 -12.91
N ILE A 153 11.93 -6.90 -12.38
CA ILE A 153 12.39 -5.57 -11.97
C ILE A 153 13.40 -5.59 -10.80
N GLU A 154 13.44 -6.68 -10.02
CA GLU A 154 14.37 -6.82 -8.89
C GLU A 154 15.86 -6.77 -9.29
N LYS A 155 16.15 -7.08 -10.55
CA LYS A 155 17.50 -7.10 -11.13
C LYS A 155 17.95 -5.71 -11.57
N GLU A 156 17.03 -4.78 -11.73
CA GLU A 156 17.28 -3.45 -12.27
C GLU A 156 17.62 -2.45 -11.18
N ILE A 157 18.65 -1.62 -11.43
CA ILE A 157 18.96 -0.46 -10.60
C ILE A 157 18.11 0.71 -11.10
N ILE A 158 17.32 1.29 -10.20
CA ILE A 158 16.38 2.36 -10.52
C ILE A 158 16.90 3.67 -9.93
N ASP A 159 17.01 4.70 -10.77
CA ASP A 159 17.26 6.06 -10.30
C ASP A 159 15.93 6.77 -9.96
N ILE A 160 15.68 7.00 -8.66
CA ILE A 160 14.43 7.57 -8.16
C ILE A 160 14.33 9.08 -8.35
N THR A 161 15.35 9.71 -8.95
CA THR A 161 15.28 11.10 -9.42
C THR A 161 14.73 11.20 -10.84
N GLU A 162 14.86 10.14 -11.63
CA GLU A 162 14.38 10.06 -13.01
C GLU A 162 13.06 9.27 -13.13
N VAL A 163 12.84 8.30 -12.23
CA VAL A 163 11.70 7.39 -12.27
C VAL A 163 10.78 7.61 -11.07
N ASP A 164 9.49 7.84 -11.35
CA ASP A 164 8.43 7.69 -10.35
C ASP A 164 8.19 6.20 -10.08
N LEU A 165 8.85 5.69 -9.04
CA LEU A 165 8.78 4.28 -8.67
C LEU A 165 7.36 3.84 -8.28
N ILE A 166 6.54 4.71 -7.68
CA ILE A 166 5.18 4.35 -7.30
C ILE A 166 4.32 4.16 -8.54
N LYS A 167 4.37 5.12 -9.48
CA LYS A 167 3.67 5.00 -10.77
C LYS A 167 4.16 3.81 -11.58
N LEU A 168 5.46 3.53 -11.55
CA LEU A 168 6.03 2.34 -12.20
C LEU A 168 5.43 1.05 -11.63
N ILE A 169 5.32 0.94 -10.30
CA ILE A 169 4.68 -0.20 -9.63
C ILE A 169 3.19 -0.28 -10.01
N ASP A 170 2.45 0.81 -9.94
CA ASP A 170 1.01 0.83 -10.20
C ASP A 170 0.66 0.38 -11.61
N ASN A 171 1.48 0.73 -12.60
CA ASN A 171 1.24 0.39 -14.00
C ASN A 171 1.61 -1.05 -14.38
N ASN A 172 2.48 -1.71 -13.61
CA ASN A 172 3.08 -2.98 -14.04
C ASN A 172 2.83 -4.15 -13.08
N CYS A 173 2.70 -3.88 -11.78
CA CYS A 173 2.51 -4.92 -10.78
C CYS A 173 1.10 -5.54 -10.88
N LYS A 174 1.04 -6.87 -11.01
CA LYS A 174 -0.21 -7.64 -11.05
C LYS A 174 -0.52 -8.38 -9.75
N CYS A 175 0.30 -8.23 -8.71
CA CYS A 175 0.03 -8.84 -7.41
C CYS A 175 -1.28 -8.29 -6.81
N ARG A 176 -1.98 -9.11 -6.02
CA ARG A 176 -3.13 -8.68 -5.19
C ARG A 176 -2.78 -7.48 -4.30
N TYR A 177 -1.52 -7.35 -3.89
CA TYR A 177 -0.91 -6.12 -3.39
C TYR A 177 0.61 -6.25 -3.53
N ASN A 178 1.29 -5.12 -3.76
CA ASN A 178 2.73 -5.12 -4.00
C ASN A 178 3.51 -5.21 -2.67
N ARG A 179 4.18 -6.34 -2.43
CA ARG A 179 4.92 -6.66 -1.21
C ARG A 179 6.43 -6.49 -1.31
N SER A 180 6.91 -5.87 -2.38
CA SER A 180 8.34 -5.58 -2.49
C SER A 180 8.76 -4.53 -1.46
N HIS A 181 10.04 -4.55 -1.11
CA HIS A 181 10.70 -3.54 -0.28
C HIS A 181 11.79 -2.84 -1.08
N ILE A 182 12.15 -1.62 -0.68
CA ILE A 182 13.15 -0.83 -1.38
C ILE A 182 14.49 -1.06 -0.69
N SER A 183 15.54 -1.27 -1.48
CA SER A 183 16.90 -1.41 -0.97
C SER A 183 17.79 -0.37 -1.64
N ALA A 184 18.45 0.46 -0.85
CA ALA A 184 19.38 1.45 -1.38
C ALA A 184 20.62 0.77 -1.96
N LYS A 185 21.04 1.20 -3.16
CA LYS A 185 22.31 0.79 -3.74
C LYS A 185 23.37 1.84 -3.38
N ILE A 186 24.23 1.49 -2.42
CA ILE A 186 25.36 2.32 -2.03
C ILE A 186 26.57 1.89 -2.87
N SER A 187 27.11 2.79 -3.67
CA SER A 187 28.42 2.61 -4.29
C SER A 187 29.47 2.99 -3.24
N ILE A 188 30.17 2.01 -2.67
CA ILE A 188 31.35 2.29 -1.88
C ILE A 188 32.47 2.60 -2.88
N ILE A 189 32.91 3.85 -2.92
CA ILE A 189 34.13 4.22 -3.63
C ILE A 189 35.26 3.70 -2.74
N ASN A 190 35.93 2.62 -3.19
CA ASN A 190 37.18 2.15 -2.60
C ASN A 190 38.34 2.96 -3.15
#